data_AF-A0A2E9YQ29-F1
#
_entry.id   AF-A0A2E9YQ29-F1
#
_cell.length_a   1.000
_cell.length_b   1.000
_cell.length_c   1.000
_cell.angle_alpha   90.00
_cell.angle_beta   90.00
_cell.angle_gamma   90.00
#
_symmetry.space_group_name_H-M   'P 1'
#
loop_
_entity.id
_entity.type
_entity.pdbx_description
1 polymer ?
#
loop_
_entity_poly.entity_id
_entity_poly.type
_entity_poly.pdbx_seq_one_letter_code
_entity_poly.pdbx_strand_id
1 'polypeptide(L)' 'MAHAMAAFTQKVVAEVIEVQEFPDLGNAYQVRGVPLTVINEQYSFTGAANEQMLVEHVKNALLKNLEGAS' A
#
# COMPACT_ATOMS: atom_id res chain seq x y z
N MET A 1 -9.37 -5.86 -0.65
CA MET A 1 -8.88 -5.82 -2.05
C MET A 1 -7.43 -6.26 -2.18
N ALA A 2 -6.47 -5.70 -1.42
CA ALA A 2 -5.05 -6.10 -1.51
C ALA A 2 -4.80 -7.62 -1.29
N HIS A 3 -5.45 -8.23 -0.29
CA HIS A 3 -5.36 -9.69 -0.09
C HIS A 3 -5.90 -10.53 -1.27
N ALA A 4 -6.94 -10.07 -1.95
CA ALA A 4 -7.46 -10.78 -3.13
C ALA A 4 -6.43 -10.78 -4.28
N MET A 5 -5.72 -9.66 -4.46
CA MET A 5 -4.63 -9.56 -5.42
C MET A 5 -3.45 -10.47 -5.05
N ALA A 6 -3.06 -10.49 -3.76
CA ALA A 6 -2.02 -11.39 -3.26
C ALA A 6 -2.38 -12.88 -3.43
N ALA A 7 -3.65 -13.24 -3.27
CA ALA A 7 -4.10 -14.61 -3.50
C ALA A 7 -4.01 -15.03 -4.98
N PHE A 8 -4.12 -14.08 -5.91
CA PHE A 8 -4.07 -14.35 -7.35
C PHE A 8 -2.63 -14.53 -7.88
N THR A 9 -1.63 -13.93 -7.24
CA THR A 9 -0.25 -13.99 -7.71
C THR A 9 0.78 -13.88 -6.59
N GLN A 10 1.85 -14.69 -6.69
CA GLN A 10 2.99 -14.65 -5.75
C GLN A 10 3.84 -13.37 -5.85
N LYS A 11 3.58 -12.53 -6.85
CA LYS A 11 4.30 -11.25 -7.03
C LYS A 11 3.83 -10.16 -6.09
N VAL A 12 2.70 -10.36 -5.41
CA VAL A 12 2.10 -9.40 -4.49
C VAL A 12 1.99 -10.05 -3.12
N VAL A 13 2.56 -9.39 -2.12
CA VAL A 13 2.34 -9.71 -0.71
C VAL A 13 1.49 -8.56 -0.13
N ALA A 14 0.48 -8.91 0.65
CA ALA A 14 -0.41 -7.93 1.26
C ALA A 14 -0.63 -8.29 2.73
N GLU A 15 -0.59 -7.28 3.58
CA GLU A 15 -0.89 -7.37 5.00
C GLU A 15 -1.85 -6.24 5.38
N VAL A 16 -2.76 -6.51 6.32
CA VAL A 16 -3.62 -5.50 6.93
C VAL A 16 -3.19 -5.36 8.37
N ILE A 17 -2.90 -4.13 8.77
CA ILE A 17 -2.41 -3.81 10.11
C ILE A 17 -3.46 -2.95 10.81
N GLU A 18 -3.90 -3.40 11.98
CA GLU A 18 -4.74 -2.61 12.88
C GLU A 18 -3.87 -1.56 13.58
N VAL A 19 -3.71 -0.40 12.96
CA VAL A 19 -2.76 0.65 13.39
C VAL A 19 -2.94 1.11 14.84
N GLN A 20 -4.14 0.98 15.40
CA GLN A 20 -4.44 1.32 16.79
C GLN A 20 -3.68 0.44 17.79
N GLU A 21 -3.27 -0.77 17.38
CA GLU A 21 -2.45 -1.67 18.20
C GLU A 21 -0.94 -1.36 18.09
N PHE A 22 -0.53 -0.51 17.12
CA PHE A 22 0.87 -0.17 16.85
C PHE A 22 1.08 1.35 16.71
N PRO A 23 1.02 2.12 17.82
CA PRO A 23 1.11 3.59 17.75
C PRO A 23 2.41 4.10 17.11
N ASP A 24 3.54 3.45 17.38
CA ASP A 24 4.84 3.82 16.80
C ASP A 24 4.86 3.65 15.27
N LEU A 25 4.23 2.58 14.77
CA LEU A 25 4.06 2.33 13.35
C LEU A 25 3.14 3.39 12.72
N GLY A 26 2.03 3.72 13.40
CA GLY A 26 1.14 4.80 13.00
C GLY A 26 1.87 6.13 12.86
N ASN A 27 2.76 6.44 13.80
CA ASN A 27 3.60 7.63 13.73
C ASN A 27 4.63 7.57 12.60
N ALA A 28 5.33 6.44 12.43
CA ALA A 28 6.34 6.25 11.40
C ALA A 28 5.78 6.41 9.98
N TYR A 29 4.58 5.87 9.73
CA TYR A 29 3.86 6.01 8.47
C TYR A 29 2.97 7.26 8.39
N GLN A 30 3.03 8.13 9.40
CA GLN A 30 2.26 9.37 9.49
C GLN A 30 0.76 9.15 9.24
N VAL A 31 0.19 8.11 9.82
CA VAL A 31 -1.21 7.73 9.63
C VAL A 31 -2.11 8.81 10.24
N ARG A 32 -2.78 9.57 9.38
CA ARG A 32 -3.76 10.61 9.78
C ARG A 32 -5.21 10.19 9.55
N GLY A 33 -5.42 9.11 8.80
CA GLY A 33 -6.73 8.58 8.47
C GLY A 33 -6.63 7.19 7.87
N VAL A 34 -7.67 6.40 8.08
CA VAL A 34 -7.78 5.01 7.62
C VAL A 34 -8.94 4.84 6.62
N PRO A 35 -8.85 3.88 5.67
CA PRO A 35 -7.70 3.03 5.41
C PRO A 35 -6.54 3.82 4.77
N LEU A 36 -5.31 3.53 5.16
CA LEU A 36 -4.08 3.95 4.48
C LEU A 36 -3.46 2.72 3.83
N THR A 37 -3.19 2.79 2.53
CA THR A 37 -2.44 1.75 1.82
C THR A 37 -1.04 2.27 1.54
N VAL A 38 -0.03 1.49 1.89
CA VAL A 38 1.37 1.75 1.58
C VAL A 38 1.90 0.63 0.70
N ILE A 39 2.62 0.98 -0.36
CA ILE A 39 3.18 0.05 -1.36
C ILE A 39 4.68 0.26 -1.39
N ASN A 40 5.42 -0.81 -1.09
CA ASN A 40 6.89 -0.86 -1.11
C ASN A 40 7.57 0.29 -0.35
N GLU A 41 6.95 0.78 0.74
CA GLU A 41 7.44 1.91 1.57
C GLU A 41 7.67 3.25 0.84
N GLN A 42 7.35 3.34 -0.45
CA GLN A 42 7.66 4.49 -1.31
C GLN A 42 6.43 5.19 -1.89
N TYR A 43 5.30 4.50 -1.89
CA TYR A 43 4.04 5.02 -2.39
C TYR A 43 2.93 4.78 -1.37
N SER A 44 2.09 5.78 -1.13
CA SER A 44 0.98 5.64 -0.21
C SER A 44 -0.22 6.47 -0.64
N PHE A 45 -1.42 5.99 -0.32
CA PHE A 45 -2.66 6.72 -0.52
C PHE A 45 -3.66 6.41 0.61
N THR A 46 -4.48 7.41 0.96
CA THR A 46 -5.54 7.27 1.97
C THR A 46 -6.90 7.17 1.29
N GLY A 47 -7.81 6.38 1.88
CA GLY A 47 -9.18 6.21 1.43
C GLY A 47 -9.42 4.86 0.76
N ALA A 48 -10.70 4.52 0.58
CA ALA A 48 -11.08 3.29 -0.10
C ALA A 48 -10.79 3.39 -1.60
N ALA A 49 -10.18 2.35 -2.17
CA ALA A 49 -9.95 2.21 -3.60
C ALA A 49 -10.72 0.99 -4.12
N ASN A 50 -11.37 1.14 -5.28
CA ASN A 50 -11.87 -0.02 -6.02
C ASN A 50 -10.70 -0.77 -6.70
N GLU A 51 -11.00 -1.89 -7.35
CA GLU A 51 -9.97 -2.75 -7.96
C GLU A 51 -9.16 -2.02 -9.06
N GLN A 52 -9.83 -1.27 -9.93
CA GLN A 52 -9.16 -0.54 -11.01
C GLN A 52 -8.19 0.51 -10.44
N MET A 53 -8.64 1.30 -9.47
CA MET A 53 -7.81 2.29 -8.79
C MET A 53 -6.61 1.64 -8.10
N LEU A 54 -6.82 0.50 -7.42
CA LEU A 54 -5.73 -0.22 -6.76
C LEU A 54 -4.66 -0.70 -7.75
N VAL A 55 -5.07 -1.20 -8.92
CA VAL A 55 -4.14 -1.59 -10.00
C VAL A 55 -3.35 -0.39 -10.52
N GLU A 56 -3.99 0.77 -10.69
CA GLU A 56 -3.32 2.01 -11.09
C GLU A 56 -2.29 2.48 -10.06
N HIS A 57 -2.65 2.45 -8.77
CA HIS A 57 -1.72 2.76 -7.68
C HIS A 57 -0.50 1.82 -7.67
N VAL A 58 -0.71 0.51 -7.88
CA VAL A 58 0.40 -0.46 -7.98
C VAL A 58 1.30 -0.16 -9.18
N LYS A 59 0.73 0.13 -10.36
CA LYS A 59 1.52 0.51 -11.54
C LYS A 59 2.37 1.76 -11.29
N ASN A 60 1.77 2.79 -10.72
CA ASN A 60 2.46 4.04 -10.40
C ASN A 60 3.59 3.82 -9.39
N ALA A 61 3.35 3.00 -8.36
CA ALA A 61 4.37 2.63 -7.39
C ALA A 61 5.56 1.90 -8.04
N LEU A 62 5.30 0.96 -8.96
CA LEU A 62 6.35 0.23 -9.67
C LEU A 62 7.21 1.14 -10.57
N LEU A 63 6.59 2.11 -11.27
CA LEU A 63 7.33 3.08 -12.08
C LEU A 63 8.26 3.94 -11.22
N LYS A 64 7.75 4.45 -10.09
CA LYS A 64 8.55 5.21 -9.13
C LYS A 64 9.77 4.44 -8.62
N ASN A 65 9.59 3.15 -8.32
CA ASN A 65 10.68 2.29 -7.86
C ASN A 65 11.77 2.11 -8.93
N LEU A 66 11.41 2.10 -10.22
CA LEU A 66 12.37 2.00 -11.33
C LEU A 66 13.12 3.31 -11.56
N GLU A 67 12.46 4.46 -11.40
CA GLU A 67 13.10 5.78 -11.50
C GLU A 67 14.11 6.03 -10.37
N GLY A 68 13.84 5.54 -9.16
CA GLY A 68 14.74 5.66 -8.01
C GLY A 68 15.90 4.63 -7.97
N ALA A 69 15.92 3.66 -8.89
CA ALA A 69 16.95 2.61 -8.96
C ALA A 69 18.09 2.93 -9.97
N SER A 70 18.18 4.17 -10.44
CA SER A 70 19.21 4.66 -11.37
C SER A 70 20.33 5.43 -10.67
#